data_AF-A0A1I0GQ33-F1
#
_entry.id   AF-A0A1I0GQ33-F1
#
_cell.length_a   1.000
_cell.length_b   1.000
_cell.length_c   1.000
_cell.angle_alpha   90.00
_cell.angle_beta   90.00
_cell.angle_gamma   90.00
#
_symmetry.space_group_name_H-M   'P 1'
#
loop_
_entity.id
_entity.type
_entity.pdbx_description
1 polymer ?
#
loop_
_entity_poly.entity_id
_entity_poly.type
_entity_poly.pdbx_seq_one_letter_code
_entity_poly.pdbx_strand_id
1 'polypeptide(L)'
;MENTEIELLRNKVCCYKKQKADMQAHIDCLKAELQEIQCYSDELKQELKMKHNLSAEPIDVASMLIKATRTVRTNYIQKAFNPNALDEYETEKYSKSDLRQIAEHLLAYCNNSENEE
;
A
#
# COMPACT_ATOMS: atom_id res chain seq x y z
N MET A 1 22.06 -52.22 38.87
CA MET A 1 20.86 -52.21 38.01
C MET A 1 20.29 -50.78 37.88
N GLU A 2 20.36 -49.95 38.92
CA GLU A 2 19.84 -48.57 38.93
C GLU A 2 20.52 -47.58 37.94
N ASN A 3 21.81 -47.74 37.65
CA ASN A 3 22.53 -46.83 36.72
C ASN A 3 21.98 -46.87 35.28
N THR A 4 21.48 -48.02 34.83
CA THR A 4 20.98 -48.21 33.47
C THR A 4 19.64 -47.51 33.24
N GLU A 5 18.81 -47.44 34.28
CA GLU A 5 17.49 -46.80 34.23
C GLU A 5 17.61 -45.27 34.20
N ILE A 6 18.56 -44.71 34.97
CA ILE A 6 18.91 -43.29 34.94
C ILE A 6 19.39 -42.86 33.54
N GLU A 7 20.23 -43.68 32.90
CA GLU A 7 20.73 -43.40 31.55
C GLU A 7 19.61 -43.43 30.50
N LEU A 8 18.69 -44.38 30.62
CA LEU A 8 17.54 -44.49 29.73
C LEU A 8 16.57 -43.29 29.86
N LEU A 9 16.35 -42.81 31.09
CA LEU A 9 15.57 -41.59 31.35
C LEU A 9 16.26 -40.34 30.80
N ARG A 10 17.59 -40.22 30.94
CA ARG A 10 18.35 -39.10 30.35
C ARG A 10 18.22 -39.07 28.84
N ASN A 11 18.30 -40.22 28.18
CA ASN A 11 18.14 -40.32 26.73
C ASN A 11 16.73 -39.90 26.28
N LYS A 12 15.68 -40.35 26.98
CA LYS A 12 14.30 -39.92 26.71
C LYS A 12 14.11 -38.41 26.86
N VAL A 13 14.65 -37.82 27.93
CA VAL A 13 14.59 -36.37 28.15
C VAL A 13 15.32 -35.61 27.04
N CYS A 14 16.46 -36.12 26.56
CA CYS A 14 17.18 -35.55 25.43
C CYS A 14 16.33 -35.57 24.14
N CYS A 15 15.71 -36.73 23.85
CA CYS A 15 14.82 -36.88 22.69
C CYS A 15 13.62 -35.91 22.76
N TYR A 16 12.93 -35.81 23.90
CA TYR A 16 11.80 -34.91 24.03
C TYR A 16 12.20 -33.43 23.95
N LYS A 17 13.38 -33.05 24.46
CA LYS A 17 13.90 -31.70 24.30
C LYS A 17 14.14 -31.36 22.83
N LYS A 18 14.73 -32.29 22.07
CA LYS A 18 14.96 -32.12 20.63
C LYS A 18 13.63 -31.98 19.88
N GLN A 19 12.69 -32.91 20.12
CA GLN A 19 11.36 -32.87 19.51
C GLN A 19 10.62 -31.56 19.81
N LYS A 20 10.70 -31.07 21.05
CA LYS A 20 10.11 -29.78 21.43
C LYS A 20 10.74 -28.61 20.69
N ALA A 21 12.06 -28.62 20.51
CA ALA A 21 12.76 -27.59 19.76
C ALA A 21 12.35 -27.61 18.26
N ASP A 22 12.28 -28.80 17.66
CA ASP A 22 11.87 -28.97 16.26
C ASP A 22 10.42 -28.50 16.04
N MET A 23 9.51 -28.86 16.96
CA MET A 23 8.12 -28.38 16.92
C MET A 23 8.02 -26.86 17.11
N GLN A 24 8.84 -26.28 17.99
CA GLN A 24 8.86 -24.83 18.18
C GLN A 24 9.35 -24.11 16.93
N ALA A 25 10.41 -24.60 16.29
CA ALA A 25 10.90 -24.05 15.04
C ALA A 25 9.81 -24.09 13.95
N HIS A 26 9.06 -25.20 13.85
CA HIS A 26 7.96 -25.30 12.90
C HIS A 26 6.81 -24.33 13.19
N ILE A 27 6.46 -24.15 14.48
CA ILE A 27 5.47 -23.13 14.89
C ILE A 27 5.93 -21.74 14.48
N ASP A 28 7.21 -21.42 14.66
CA ASP A 28 7.75 -20.11 14.32
C ASP A 28 7.75 -19.88 12.80
N CYS A 29 8.04 -20.91 11.99
CA CYS A 29 7.86 -20.86 10.53
C CYS A 29 6.40 -20.59 10.14
N LEU A 30 5.45 -21.33 10.69
CA LEU A 30 4.02 -21.14 10.38
C LEU A 30 3.51 -19.76 10.77
N LYS A 31 4.01 -19.19 11.88
CA LYS A 31 3.70 -17.81 12.26
C LYS A 31 4.22 -16.79 11.26
N ALA A 32 5.42 -17.00 10.71
CA ALA A 32 5.98 -16.13 9.68
C ALA A 32 5.14 -16.19 8.39
N GLU A 33 4.79 -17.39 7.92
CA GLU A 33 3.92 -17.57 6.74
C GLU A 33 2.54 -16.92 6.93
N LEU A 34 1.93 -17.07 8.12
CA LEU A 34 0.67 -16.40 8.46
C LEU A 34 0.80 -14.88 8.40
N GLN A 35 1.91 -14.34 8.90
CA GLN A 35 2.18 -12.91 8.86
C GLN A 35 2.32 -12.40 7.41
N GLU A 36 3.02 -13.13 6.54
CA GLU A 36 3.16 -12.79 5.12
C GLU A 36 1.80 -12.78 4.41
N ILE A 37 0.98 -13.82 4.62
CA ILE A 37 -0.38 -13.91 4.06
C ILE A 37 -1.23 -12.74 4.55
N GLN A 38 -1.09 -12.36 5.82
CA GLN A 38 -1.86 -11.26 6.39
C GLN A 38 -1.44 -9.90 5.80
N CYS A 39 -0.14 -9.66 5.61
CA CYS A 39 0.36 -8.49 4.90
C CYS A 39 -0.23 -8.41 3.48
N TYR A 40 -0.18 -9.51 2.72
CA TYR A 40 -0.75 -9.57 1.38
C TYR A 40 -2.26 -9.31 1.35
N SER A 41 -3.00 -9.85 2.32
CA SER A 41 -4.44 -9.58 2.46
C SER A 41 -4.74 -8.10 2.69
N ASP A 42 -3.91 -7.42 3.49
CA ASP A 42 -4.11 -6.01 3.81
C ASP A 42 -3.73 -5.10 2.62
N GLU A 43 -2.69 -5.45 1.85
CA GLU A 43 -2.37 -4.80 0.57
C GLU A 43 -3.54 -4.90 -0.42
N LEU A 44 -4.13 -6.09 -0.60
CA LEU A 44 -5.28 -6.28 -1.47
C LEU A 44 -6.51 -5.47 -1.02
N LYS A 45 -6.77 -5.41 0.29
CA LYS A 45 -7.85 -4.57 0.83
C LYS A 45 -7.59 -3.09 0.56
N GLN A 46 -6.34 -2.64 0.63
CA GLN A 46 -5.97 -1.26 0.32
C GLN A 46 -6.17 -0.96 -1.17
N GLU A 47 -5.73 -1.84 -2.07
CA GLU A 47 -5.97 -1.72 -3.51
C GLU A 47 -7.47 -1.69 -3.82
N LEU A 48 -8.25 -2.57 -3.19
CA LEU A 48 -9.69 -2.63 -3.39
C LEU A 48 -10.37 -1.34 -2.90
N LYS A 49 -9.96 -0.79 -1.76
CA LYS A 49 -10.42 0.53 -1.29
C LYS A 49 -10.04 1.65 -2.26
N MET A 50 -8.83 1.63 -2.84
CA MET A 50 -8.44 2.62 -3.85
C MET A 50 -9.32 2.52 -5.10
N LYS A 51 -9.62 1.29 -5.56
CA LYS A 51 -10.55 1.07 -6.68
C LYS A 51 -11.99 1.46 -6.35
N HIS A 52 -12.44 1.29 -5.11
CA HIS A 52 -13.79 1.66 -4.67
C HIS A 52 -13.92 3.17 -4.38
N ASN A 53 -12.82 3.85 -4.04
CA ASN A 53 -12.77 5.30 -3.82
C ASN A 53 -12.61 6.09 -5.14
N LEU A 54 -12.19 5.44 -6.23
CA LEU A 54 -12.58 5.86 -7.57
C LEU A 54 -14.08 5.59 -7.67
N SER A 55 -14.90 6.59 -7.33
CA SER A 55 -16.34 6.47 -7.52
C SER A 55 -16.61 6.00 -8.95
N ALA A 56 -17.51 5.01 -9.06
CA ALA A 56 -17.79 4.32 -10.31
C ALA A 56 -18.41 5.24 -11.38
N GLU A 57 -18.87 6.43 -10.99
CA GLU A 57 -19.44 7.38 -11.93
C GLU A 57 -18.37 8.32 -12.52
N PRO A 58 -18.33 8.46 -13.87
CA PRO A 58 -17.40 9.36 -14.55
C PRO A 58 -17.40 10.80 -14.00
N ILE A 59 -18.52 11.27 -13.46
CA ILE A 59 -18.67 12.62 -12.90
C ILE A 59 -17.85 12.84 -11.62
N ASP A 60 -17.70 11.79 -10.82
CA ASP A 60 -16.94 11.86 -9.57
C ASP A 60 -15.44 11.76 -9.86
N VAL A 61 -15.03 10.95 -10.83
CA VAL A 61 -13.65 10.92 -11.34
C VAL A 61 -13.26 12.29 -11.89
N ALA A 62 -14.13 12.92 -12.67
CA ALA A 62 -13.91 14.28 -13.17
C ALA A 62 -13.80 15.29 -12.02
N SER A 63 -14.68 15.22 -11.02
CA SER A 63 -14.61 16.07 -9.83
C SER A 63 -13.31 15.90 -9.05
N MET A 64 -12.81 14.66 -8.92
CA MET A 64 -11.55 14.37 -8.26
C MET A 64 -10.37 14.94 -9.04
N LEU A 65 -10.39 14.84 -10.37
CA LEU A 65 -9.33 15.35 -11.24
C LEU A 65 -9.28 16.89 -11.22
N ILE A 66 -10.45 17.55 -11.20
CA ILE A 66 -10.56 19.02 -11.07
C ILE A 66 -10.07 19.50 -9.70
N LYS A 67 -10.36 18.74 -8.63
CA LYS A 67 -9.97 19.10 -7.25
C LYS A 67 -8.57 18.63 -6.87
N ALA A 68 -7.85 17.96 -7.77
CA ALA A 68 -6.53 17.44 -7.46
C ALA A 68 -5.56 18.59 -7.15
N THR A 69 -4.92 18.53 -5.99
CA THR A 69 -3.88 19.48 -5.58
C THR A 69 -2.50 18.82 -5.59
N ARG A 70 -1.47 19.66 -5.61
CA ARG A 70 -0.08 19.27 -5.35
C ARG A 70 0.49 20.17 -4.27
N THR A 71 1.28 19.58 -3.40
CA THR A 71 2.11 20.30 -2.43
C THR A 71 3.30 20.92 -3.16
N VAL A 72 3.51 22.21 -2.93
CA VAL A 72 4.68 22.94 -3.43
C VAL A 72 5.44 23.49 -2.24
N ARG A 73 6.76 23.29 -2.27
CA ARG A 73 7.67 23.82 -1.26
C ARG A 73 8.13 25.22 -1.66
N THR A 74 8.02 26.15 -0.73
CA THR A 74 8.43 27.54 -0.90
C THR A 74 9.95 27.65 -0.90
N ASN A 75 10.51 28.28 -1.94
CA ASN A 75 11.97 28.43 -2.05
C ASN A 75 12.49 29.66 -1.28
N TYR A 76 13.81 29.74 -1.11
CA TYR A 76 14.44 30.82 -0.34
C TYR A 76 14.18 32.22 -0.90
N ILE A 77 14.03 32.36 -2.23
CA ILE A 77 13.73 33.64 -2.87
C ILE A 77 12.31 34.08 -2.52
N GLN A 78 11.34 33.17 -2.62
CA GLN A 78 9.95 33.44 -2.23
C GLN A 78 9.84 33.82 -0.74
N LYS A 79 10.60 33.15 0.14
CA LYS A 79 10.68 33.52 1.57
C LYS A 79 11.28 34.90 1.81
N ALA A 80 12.24 35.33 0.99
CA ALA A 80 12.85 36.66 1.11
C ALA A 80 11.84 37.79 0.80
N PHE A 81 10.92 37.56 -0.14
CA PHE A 81 9.87 38.53 -0.49
C PHE A 81 8.59 38.40 0.36
N ASN A 82 8.36 37.24 0.99
CA ASN A 82 7.29 37.03 1.95
C ASN A 82 7.78 36.17 3.13
N PRO A 83 8.31 36.79 4.21
CA PRO A 83 8.88 36.08 5.35
C PRO A 83 7.87 35.23 6.13
N ASN A 84 6.57 35.52 5.98
CA ASN A 84 5.49 34.81 6.65
C ASN A 84 4.87 33.70 5.77
N ALA A 85 5.42 33.44 4.59
CA ALA A 85 4.95 32.35 3.73
C ALA A 85 5.21 30.99 4.39
N LEU A 86 4.20 30.10 4.33
CA LEU A 86 4.35 28.71 4.76
C LEU A 86 5.47 28.02 3.99
N ASP A 87 6.15 27.07 4.64
CA ASP A 87 7.21 26.27 4.03
C ASP A 87 6.68 25.39 2.90
N GLU A 88 5.43 24.93 3.03
CA GLU A 88 4.71 24.13 2.05
C GLU A 88 3.27 24.63 1.93
N TYR A 89 2.74 24.65 0.70
CA TYR A 89 1.36 25.02 0.42
C TYR A 89 0.78 24.14 -0.69
N GLU A 90 -0.54 23.96 -0.68
CA GLU A 90 -1.26 23.23 -1.71
C GLU A 90 -1.67 24.19 -2.84
N THR A 91 -1.46 23.75 -4.08
CA THR A 91 -1.96 24.42 -5.28
C THR A 91 -2.65 23.42 -6.18
N GLU A 92 -3.56 23.88 -7.02
CA GLU A 92 -4.17 23.06 -8.08
C GLU A 92 -3.09 22.32 -8.87
N LYS A 93 -3.28 21.01 -9.06
CA LYS A 93 -2.34 20.13 -9.78
C LYS A 93 -2.41 20.35 -11.29
N TYR A 94 -3.61 20.59 -11.81
CA TYR A 94 -3.88 20.80 -13.22
C TYR A 94 -4.40 22.22 -13.43
N SER A 95 -3.81 22.95 -14.38
CA SER A 95 -4.35 24.23 -14.80
C SER A 95 -5.63 24.05 -15.62
N LYS A 96 -6.40 25.12 -15.80
CA LYS A 96 -7.57 25.11 -16.69
C LYS A 96 -7.24 24.66 -18.12
N SER A 97 -6.03 24.97 -18.60
CA SER A 97 -5.56 24.53 -19.92
C SER A 97 -5.34 23.01 -19.97
N ASP A 98 -4.72 22.46 -18.92
CA ASP A 98 -4.48 21.01 -18.82
C ASP A 98 -5.80 20.25 -18.75
N LEU A 99 -6.74 20.72 -17.92
CA LEU A 99 -8.07 20.13 -17.80
C LEU A 99 -8.82 20.15 -19.14
N ARG A 100 -8.69 21.24 -19.91
CA ARG A 100 -9.29 21.33 -21.24
C ARG A 100 -8.69 20.31 -22.20
N GLN A 101 -7.35 20.19 -22.25
CA GLN A 101 -6.68 19.22 -23.12
C GLN A 101 -7.06 17.78 -22.77
N ILE A 102 -7.16 17.46 -21.48
CA ILE A 102 -7.61 16.15 -21.02
C ILE A 102 -9.05 15.89 -21.50
N ALA A 103 -9.96 16.85 -21.32
CA ALA A 103 -11.34 16.71 -21.77
C ALA A 103 -11.46 16.54 -23.30
N GLU A 104 -10.69 17.32 -24.08
CA GLU A 104 -10.65 17.21 -25.54
C GLU A 104 -10.14 15.84 -25.99
N HIS A 105 -9.08 15.31 -25.36
CA HIS A 105 -8.55 13.99 -25.66
C HIS A 105 -9.55 12.87 -25.34
N LEU A 106 -10.22 12.96 -24.18
CA LEU A 106 -11.24 11.98 -23.78
C LEU A 106 -12.44 12.00 -24.74
N LEU A 107 -12.90 13.18 -25.15
CA LEU A 107 -13.97 13.32 -26.15
C LEU A 107 -13.57 12.69 -27.50
N ALA A 108 -12.36 12.98 -27.98
CA ALA A 108 -11.86 12.40 -29.22
C ALA A 108 -11.73 10.87 -29.13
N TYR A 109 -11.28 10.35 -27.99
CA TYR A 109 -11.20 8.91 -27.74
C TYR A 109 -12.58 8.25 -27.79
N CYS A 110 -13.57 8.80 -27.07
CA CYS A 110 -14.94 8.29 -27.08
C CYS A 110 -15.57 8.30 -28.48
N ASN A 111 -15.38 9.38 -29.23
CA ASN A 111 -15.89 9.48 -30.60
C ASN A 111 -15.24 8.47 -31.54
N ASN A 112 -13.98 8.08 -31.32
CA ASN A 112 -13.31 7.09 -32.15
C ASN A 112 -13.69 5.65 -31.77
N SER A 113 -13.93 5.38 -30.48
CA SER A 113 -14.37 4.05 -30.02
C SER A 113 -15.77 3.66 -30.52
N GLU A 114 -16.65 4.62 -30.79
CA GLU A 114 -17.98 4.38 -31.38
C GLU A 114 -17.94 4.06 -32.88
N ASN A 115 -16.81 4.29 -33.56
CA ASN A 115 -16.65 4.06 -35.00
C ASN A 115 -15.91 2.73 -35.32
N GLU A 116 -15.52 1.96 -34.31
CA GLU A 116 -14.85 0.65 -34.44
C GLU A 116 -15.78 -0.55 -34.15
N GLU A 117 -17.09 -0.31 -33.92
CA GLU A 117 -18.17 -1.32 -33.93
C GLU A 117 -18.99 -1.29 -35.23
#